data_AF-A0A9D7XPI9-F1
#
_entry.id   AF-A0A9D7XPI9-F1
#
_cell.length_a   1.000
_cell.length_b   1.000
_cell.length_c   1.000
_cell.angle_alpha   90.00
_cell.angle_beta   90.00
_cell.angle_gamma   90.00
#
_symmetry.space_group_name_H-M   'P 1'
#
loop_
_entity.id
_entity.type
_entity.pdbx_description
1 polymer ?
#
loop_
_entity_poly.entity_id
_entity_poly.type
_entity_poly.pdbx_seq_one_letter_code
_entity_poly.pdbx_strand_id
1 'polypeptide(L)'
;MFYKNMVWVVDGTRLSRDYPRFLKGSKHFRTVNVKGQYLVEYPGEVFPANWLTSSVPVIFDFKGMEAIDNPSDERHNLYCLLHKRVGGYAILFKFSRKAFIAAIINGNWSLRVQKFIEVNIPIRYEQQQQELDQAIAHYSALIKRTSSPWVLGRGNRKRGRRF
;
A
#
# COMPACT_ATOMS: atom_id res chain seq x y z
N MET A 1 -14.28 11.84 -24.41
CA MET A 1 -13.01 11.94 -23.65
C MET A 1 -12.01 10.93 -24.20
N PHE A 2 -10.88 11.38 -24.72
CA PHE A 2 -9.87 10.59 -25.47
C PHE A 2 -9.04 9.63 -24.57
N TYR A 3 -8.92 9.91 -23.27
CA TYR A 3 -7.94 9.26 -22.38
C TYR A 3 -8.40 7.97 -21.70
N LYS A 4 -9.60 7.44 -21.99
CA LYS A 4 -10.17 6.31 -21.23
C LYS A 4 -9.34 5.01 -21.27
N ASN A 5 -8.54 4.83 -22.32
CA ASN A 5 -7.76 3.61 -22.55
C ASN A 5 -6.24 3.85 -22.60
N MET A 6 -5.78 5.03 -22.16
CA MET A 6 -4.37 5.39 -22.22
C MET A 6 -3.62 4.92 -20.97
N VAL A 7 -2.37 4.48 -21.15
CA VAL A 7 -1.43 4.15 -20.08
C VAL A 7 -0.06 4.72 -20.46
N TRP A 8 0.66 5.26 -19.49
CA TRP A 8 2.07 5.61 -19.68
C TRP A 8 2.95 4.44 -19.29
N VAL A 9 4.01 4.21 -20.08
CA VAL A 9 5.11 3.32 -19.68
C VAL A 9 6.35 4.19 -19.54
N VAL A 10 6.92 4.21 -18.35
CA VAL A 10 8.07 5.02 -17.96
C VAL A 10 9.27 4.13 -17.87
N ASP A 11 10.32 4.50 -18.59
CA ASP A 11 11.64 3.92 -18.41
C ASP A 11 12.25 4.41 -17.09
N GLY A 12 12.27 3.53 -16.11
CA GLY A 12 12.84 3.76 -14.78
C GLY A 12 14.35 3.55 -14.71
N THR A 13 15.02 3.21 -15.82
CA THR A 13 16.48 3.06 -15.88
C THR A 13 17.19 4.39 -16.15
N ARG A 14 16.46 5.41 -16.63
CA ARG A 14 17.02 6.72 -17.01
C ARG A 14 17.79 7.40 -15.87
N LEU A 15 17.30 7.33 -14.63
CA LEU A 15 17.95 7.93 -13.46
C LEU A 15 18.42 6.83 -12.52
N SER A 16 19.73 6.80 -12.23
CA SER A 16 20.37 5.76 -11.42
C SER A 16 19.80 5.62 -10.00
N ARG A 17 19.14 6.65 -9.47
CA ARG A 17 18.54 6.65 -8.13
C ARG A 17 17.10 6.15 -8.09
N ASP A 18 16.42 6.04 -9.23
CA ASP A 18 14.99 5.69 -9.25
C ASP A 18 14.74 4.26 -8.76
N TYR A 19 15.50 3.28 -9.26
CA TYR A 19 15.35 1.89 -8.82
C TYR A 19 15.77 1.64 -7.36
N PRO A 20 16.93 2.14 -6.86
CA PRO A 20 17.27 2.04 -5.43
C PRO A 20 16.23 2.69 -4.52
N ARG A 21 15.68 3.85 -4.91
CA ARG A 21 14.60 4.52 -4.17
C ARG A 21 13.33 3.66 -4.15
N PHE A 22 12.94 3.14 -5.30
CA PHE A 22 11.81 2.21 -5.41
C PHE A 22 11.98 0.99 -4.50
N LEU A 23 13.15 0.34 -4.53
CA LEU A 23 13.45 -0.86 -3.73
C LEU A 23 13.45 -0.59 -2.22
N LYS A 24 13.91 0.60 -1.81
CA LYS A 24 13.82 1.01 -0.40
C LYS A 24 12.36 1.20 0.02
N GLY A 25 11.58 1.92 -0.78
CA GLY A 25 10.18 2.20 -0.49
C GLY A 25 9.26 0.99 -0.57
N SER A 26 9.55 0.03 -1.46
CA SER A 26 8.72 -1.16 -1.66
C SER A 26 8.62 -2.08 -0.45
N LYS A 27 9.59 -1.99 0.47
CA LYS A 27 9.56 -2.69 1.76
C LYS A 27 8.43 -2.23 2.67
N HIS A 28 7.88 -1.04 2.44
CA HIS A 28 6.81 -0.45 3.23
C HIS A 28 5.44 -0.54 2.54
N PHE A 29 5.35 -1.23 1.40
CA PHE A 29 4.10 -1.43 0.71
C PHE A 29 3.16 -2.31 1.54
N ARG A 30 1.94 -1.82 1.74
CA ARG A 30 0.91 -2.60 2.44
C ARG A 30 0.25 -3.53 1.45
N THR A 31 0.20 -4.82 1.78
CA THR A 31 -0.50 -5.82 0.97
C THR A 31 -2.01 -5.71 1.20
N VAL A 32 -2.77 -6.07 0.17
CA VAL A 32 -4.22 -6.27 0.28
C VAL A 32 -4.59 -7.71 -0.08
N ASN A 33 -5.85 -8.12 0.14
CA ASN A 33 -6.35 -9.46 -0.21
C ASN A 33 -6.42 -9.75 -1.73
N VAL A 34 -5.71 -8.97 -2.55
CA VAL A 34 -5.59 -9.15 -4.00
C VAL A 34 -4.11 -9.28 -4.33
N LYS A 35 -3.73 -10.42 -4.92
CA LYS A 35 -2.35 -10.72 -5.26
C LYS A 35 -1.78 -9.68 -6.24
N GLY A 36 -0.60 -9.18 -5.91
CA GLY A 36 0.09 -8.17 -6.73
C GLY A 36 -0.49 -6.77 -6.61
N GLN A 37 -1.44 -6.53 -5.70
CA GLN A 37 -1.95 -5.20 -5.40
C GLN A 37 -1.39 -4.70 -4.06
N TYR A 38 -1.04 -3.42 -4.01
CA TYR A 38 -0.44 -2.78 -2.86
C TYR A 38 -0.99 -1.37 -2.64
N LEU A 39 -0.96 -0.94 -1.38
CA LEU A 39 -1.19 0.45 -0.98
C LEU A 39 0.13 1.12 -0.62
N VAL A 40 0.35 2.31 -1.17
CA VAL A 40 1.56 3.10 -0.99
C VAL A 40 1.21 4.43 -0.32
N GLU A 41 1.68 4.60 0.92
CA GLU A 41 1.38 5.77 1.76
C GLU A 41 2.09 7.03 1.26
N TYR A 42 3.40 6.92 0.99
CA TYR A 42 4.26 8.03 0.55
C TYR A 42 4.80 7.79 -0.86
N PRO A 43 3.97 7.85 -1.92
CA PRO A 43 4.42 7.54 -3.28
C PRO A 43 5.51 8.51 -3.80
N GLY A 44 5.60 9.72 -3.23
CA GLY A 44 6.66 10.68 -3.52
C GLY A 44 8.06 10.25 -3.09
N GLU A 45 8.15 9.35 -2.11
CA GLU A 45 9.42 8.77 -1.67
C GLU A 45 9.83 7.55 -2.49
N VAL A 46 8.97 7.10 -3.40
CA VAL A 46 9.13 5.84 -4.15
C VAL A 46 9.31 6.13 -5.63
N PHE A 47 8.38 6.89 -6.21
CA PHE A 47 8.30 7.13 -7.64
C PHE A 47 8.74 8.56 -8.01
N PRO A 48 9.15 8.81 -9.26
CA PRO A 48 9.51 10.15 -9.70
C PRO A 48 8.30 11.09 -9.65
N ALA A 49 8.49 12.28 -9.07
CA ALA A 49 7.41 13.23 -8.77
C ALA A 49 6.55 13.61 -9.98
N ASN A 50 7.17 13.74 -11.16
CA ASN A 50 6.50 14.14 -12.41
C ASN A 50 5.37 13.19 -12.84
N TRP A 51 5.36 11.96 -12.34
CA TRP A 51 4.36 10.94 -12.69
C TRP A 51 3.24 10.79 -11.67
N LEU A 52 3.38 11.39 -10.47
CA LEU A 52 2.43 11.20 -9.37
C LEU A 52 1.09 11.91 -9.55
N THR A 53 1.07 12.94 -10.40
CA THR A 53 -0.12 13.73 -10.75
C THR A 53 -0.73 13.31 -12.09
N SER A 54 -0.28 12.19 -12.66
CA SER A 54 -0.83 11.66 -13.91
C SER A 54 -2.33 11.36 -13.76
N SER A 55 -3.13 11.81 -14.73
CA SER A 55 -4.57 11.53 -14.81
C SER A 55 -4.89 10.13 -15.36
N VAL A 56 -3.87 9.40 -15.82
CA VAL A 56 -3.98 8.03 -16.32
C VAL A 56 -3.00 7.11 -15.59
N PRO A 57 -3.22 5.78 -15.59
CA PRO A 57 -2.28 4.85 -14.99
C PRO A 57 -0.86 4.99 -15.57
N VAL A 58 0.15 4.80 -14.72
CA VAL A 58 1.57 4.92 -15.07
C VAL A 58 2.29 3.63 -14.68
N ILE A 59 2.89 2.97 -15.66
CA ILE A 59 3.70 1.76 -15.48
C ILE A 59 5.17 2.16 -15.43
N PHE A 60 5.88 1.73 -14.39
CA PHE A 60 7.33 1.87 -14.28
C PHE A 60 8.02 0.55 -14.67
N ASP A 61 8.94 0.62 -15.64
CA ASP A 61 9.85 -0.46 -16.03
C ASP A 61 11.25 -0.15 -15.51
N PHE A 62 11.72 -0.91 -14.52
CA PHE A 62 13.06 -0.74 -13.94
C PHE A 62 14.11 -1.67 -14.54
N LYS A 63 13.76 -2.48 -15.54
CA LYS A 63 14.71 -3.34 -16.27
C LYS A 63 15.24 -2.65 -17.52
N GLY A 64 14.39 -1.89 -18.21
CA GLY A 64 14.75 -1.24 -19.47
C GLY A 64 15.25 -2.28 -20.49
N MET A 65 16.49 -2.08 -20.95
CA MET A 65 17.18 -2.97 -21.91
C MET A 65 18.19 -3.92 -21.25
N GLU A 66 18.35 -3.88 -19.92
CA GLU A 66 19.34 -4.70 -19.22
C GLU A 66 18.98 -6.20 -19.29
N ALA A 67 19.98 -7.01 -19.62
CA ALA A 67 19.93 -8.44 -19.40
C ALA A 67 20.19 -8.71 -17.91
N ILE A 68 19.30 -9.49 -17.28
CA ILE A 68 19.39 -9.84 -15.86
C ILE A 68 19.30 -11.36 -15.77
N ASP A 69 20.39 -11.98 -15.35
CA ASP A 69 20.52 -13.44 -15.28
C ASP A 69 19.72 -14.04 -14.13
N ASN A 70 19.55 -13.30 -13.03
CA ASN A 70 18.76 -13.75 -11.89
C ASN A 70 17.26 -13.79 -12.26
N PRO A 71 16.61 -14.97 -12.35
CA PRO A 71 15.20 -15.07 -12.73
C PRO A 71 14.24 -14.51 -11.68
N SER A 72 14.71 -14.38 -10.43
CA SER A 72 13.93 -13.86 -9.30
C SER A 72 14.10 -12.35 -9.09
N ASP A 73 14.85 -11.66 -9.96
CA ASP A 73 15.03 -10.21 -9.85
C ASP A 73 13.70 -9.47 -9.99
N GLU A 74 13.45 -8.53 -9.08
CA GLU A 74 12.24 -7.74 -9.03
C GLU A 74 12.02 -6.93 -10.32
N ARG A 75 13.08 -6.55 -11.03
CA ARG A 75 13.04 -5.83 -12.31
C ARG A 75 12.39 -6.63 -13.44
N HIS A 76 12.19 -7.95 -13.30
CA HIS A 76 11.36 -8.71 -14.26
C HIS A 76 9.86 -8.38 -14.16
N ASN A 77 9.46 -7.61 -13.13
CA ASN A 77 8.11 -7.10 -12.95
C ASN A 77 7.99 -5.64 -13.40
N LEU A 78 6.75 -5.26 -13.70
CA LEU A 78 6.32 -3.91 -13.94
C LEU A 78 5.43 -3.45 -12.78
N TYR A 79 5.44 -2.14 -12.53
CA TYR A 79 4.74 -1.54 -11.41
C TYR A 79 3.82 -0.42 -11.91
N CYS A 80 2.51 -0.66 -11.87
CA CYS A 80 1.49 0.25 -12.36
C CYS A 80 0.87 1.05 -11.21
N LEU A 81 1.16 2.34 -11.18
CA LEU A 81 0.54 3.30 -10.28
C LEU A 81 -0.79 3.78 -10.88
N LEU A 82 -1.88 3.63 -10.15
CA LEU A 82 -3.16 4.20 -10.56
C LEU A 82 -3.26 5.68 -10.23
N HIS A 83 -4.01 6.41 -11.05
CA HIS A 83 -4.37 7.81 -10.79
C HIS A 83 -5.35 7.96 -9.61
N LYS A 84 -6.04 6.87 -9.23
CA LYS A 84 -6.97 6.84 -8.09
C LYS A 84 -6.24 6.65 -6.76
N ARG A 85 -6.79 7.25 -5.70
CA ARG A 85 -6.36 7.09 -4.31
C ARG A 85 -7.49 6.55 -3.45
N VAL A 86 -7.15 5.83 -2.39
CA VAL A 86 -8.10 5.29 -1.39
C VAL A 86 -7.51 5.56 -0.01
N GLY A 87 -8.27 6.23 0.88
CA GLY A 87 -7.78 6.59 2.21
C GLY A 87 -6.46 7.36 2.23
N GLY A 88 -6.17 8.17 1.20
CA GLY A 88 -4.89 8.88 1.02
C GLY A 88 -3.78 8.04 0.37
N TYR A 89 -3.89 6.71 0.36
CA TYR A 89 -2.93 5.80 -0.26
C TYR A 89 -3.03 5.82 -1.78
N ALA A 90 -1.88 5.71 -2.44
CA ALA A 90 -1.83 5.39 -3.86
C ALA A 90 -1.94 3.87 -4.07
N ILE A 91 -2.57 3.46 -5.16
CA ILE A 91 -2.77 2.06 -5.51
C ILE A 91 -1.71 1.63 -6.51
N LEU A 92 -1.01 0.53 -6.22
CA LEU A 92 0.02 -0.02 -7.06
C LEU A 92 -0.31 -1.47 -7.45
N PHE A 93 -0.16 -1.79 -8.73
CA PHE A 93 -0.20 -3.17 -9.24
C PHE A 93 1.18 -3.64 -9.70
N LYS A 94 1.58 -4.82 -9.24
CA LYS A 94 2.76 -5.57 -9.67
C LYS A 94 2.32 -6.70 -10.59
N PHE A 95 2.93 -6.80 -11.76
CA PHE A 95 2.73 -7.91 -12.69
C PHE A 95 3.99 -8.17 -13.51
N SER A 96 4.16 -9.38 -14.03
CA SER A 96 5.34 -9.70 -14.81
C SER A 96 5.36 -8.96 -16.15
N ARG A 97 6.55 -8.50 -16.57
CA ARG A 97 6.74 -7.85 -17.87
C ARG A 97 6.28 -8.75 -19.02
N LYS A 98 6.56 -10.06 -18.93
CA LYS A 98 6.10 -11.07 -19.90
C LYS A 98 4.57 -11.12 -20.00
N ALA A 99 3.86 -11.13 -18.87
CA ALA A 99 2.39 -11.17 -18.88
C ALA A 99 1.77 -9.87 -19.41
N PHE A 100 2.44 -8.72 -19.21
CA PHE A 100 2.04 -7.44 -19.78
C PHE A 100 2.17 -7.45 -21.31
N ILE A 101 3.34 -7.81 -21.84
CA ILE A 101 3.60 -7.85 -23.29
C ILE A 101 2.61 -8.80 -23.98
N ALA A 102 2.40 -9.99 -23.43
CA ALA A 102 1.42 -10.94 -23.97
C ALA A 102 0.00 -10.36 -23.97
N ALA A 103 -0.39 -9.62 -22.93
CA ALA A 103 -1.71 -8.98 -22.86
C ALA A 103 -1.88 -7.85 -23.87
N ILE A 104 -0.82 -7.08 -24.14
CA ILE A 104 -0.81 -6.02 -25.16
C ILE A 104 -0.95 -6.63 -26.55
N ILE A 105 -0.12 -7.62 -26.91
CA ILE A 105 -0.14 -8.29 -28.21
C ILE A 105 -1.51 -8.90 -28.49
N ASN A 106 -2.13 -9.52 -27.48
CA ASN A 106 -3.44 -10.17 -27.62
C ASN A 106 -4.62 -9.19 -27.52
N GLY A 107 -4.40 -7.88 -27.40
CA GLY A 107 -5.46 -6.87 -27.28
C GLY A 107 -6.22 -6.88 -25.94
N ASN A 108 -5.85 -7.76 -25.01
CA ASN A 108 -6.53 -7.98 -23.73
C ASN A 108 -6.17 -6.95 -22.65
N TRP A 109 -5.21 -6.06 -22.93
CA TRP A 109 -4.75 -5.06 -21.97
C TRP A 109 -5.83 -4.04 -21.59
N SER A 110 -6.64 -3.57 -22.55
CA SER A 110 -7.71 -2.60 -22.31
C SER A 110 -8.71 -3.10 -21.27
N LEU A 111 -9.12 -4.37 -21.39
CA LEU A 111 -9.99 -5.05 -20.43
C LEU A 111 -9.34 -5.17 -19.04
N ARG A 112 -8.02 -5.40 -18.97
CA ARG A 112 -7.28 -5.46 -17.69
C ARG A 112 -7.20 -4.09 -17.03
N VAL A 113 -6.92 -3.02 -17.78
CA VAL A 113 -6.87 -1.65 -17.25
C VAL A 113 -8.23 -1.20 -16.77
N GLN A 114 -9.29 -1.47 -17.52
CA GLN A 114 -10.66 -1.18 -17.07
C GLN A 114 -10.95 -1.89 -15.75
N LYS A 115 -10.64 -3.18 -15.64
CA LYS A 115 -10.75 -3.90 -14.37
C LYS A 115 -9.95 -3.22 -13.25
N PHE A 116 -8.71 -2.79 -13.49
CA PHE A 116 -7.91 -2.07 -12.48
C PHE A 116 -8.52 -0.73 -12.06
N ILE A 117 -9.05 0.04 -13.00
CA ILE A 117 -9.72 1.32 -12.75
C ILE A 117 -11.03 1.10 -12.00
N GLU A 118 -11.75 0.03 -12.33
CA GLU A 118 -13.02 -0.36 -11.72
C GLU A 118 -12.85 -1.15 -10.41
N VAL A 119 -11.62 -1.52 -10.02
CA VAL A 119 -11.36 -2.09 -8.70
C VAL A 119 -11.77 -1.06 -7.66
N ASN A 120 -12.98 -1.25 -7.14
CA ASN A 120 -13.38 -0.75 -5.84
C ASN A 120 -12.54 -1.53 -4.84
N ILE A 121 -11.41 -0.97 -4.41
CA ILE A 121 -10.78 -1.46 -3.17
C ILE A 121 -11.86 -1.30 -2.12
N PRO A 122 -12.36 -2.39 -1.52
CA PRO A 122 -13.49 -2.27 -0.66
C PRO A 122 -13.10 -1.34 0.47
N ILE A 123 -13.97 -0.35 0.69
CA ILE A 123 -14.08 0.56 1.84
C ILE A 123 -13.89 -0.21 3.16
N ARG A 124 -13.97 -1.55 3.16
CA ARG A 124 -13.59 -2.48 4.22
C ARG A 124 -12.31 -2.13 4.98
N TYR A 125 -11.26 -1.58 4.37
CA TYR A 125 -10.08 -1.17 5.15
C TYR A 125 -10.38 0.06 6.03
N GLU A 126 -11.10 1.05 5.49
CA GLU A 126 -11.56 2.21 6.26
C GLU A 126 -12.60 1.79 7.31
N GLN A 127 -13.51 0.87 6.98
CA GLN A 127 -14.49 0.32 7.91
C GLN A 127 -13.84 -0.49 9.04
N GLN A 128 -12.88 -1.36 8.72
CA GLN A 128 -12.16 -2.14 9.74
C GLN A 128 -11.33 -1.24 10.63
N GLN A 129 -10.67 -0.21 10.08
CA GLN A 129 -9.91 0.74 10.88
C GLN A 129 -10.84 1.59 11.76
N GLN A 130 -11.96 2.08 11.23
CA GLN A 130 -12.97 2.81 12.00
C GLN A 130 -13.58 1.94 13.12
N GLU A 131 -13.89 0.68 12.85
CA GLU A 131 -14.38 -0.27 13.86
C GLU A 131 -13.32 -0.54 14.94
N LEU A 132 -12.04 -0.67 14.57
CA LEU A 132 -10.94 -0.83 15.53
C LEU A 132 -10.77 0.41 16.40
N ASP A 133 -10.77 1.60 15.79
CA ASP A 133 -10.60 2.87 16.47
C ASP A 133 -11.78 3.14 17.42
N GLN A 134 -13.01 2.82 17.00
CA GLN A 134 -14.20 2.87 17.83
C GLN A 134 -14.13 1.88 19.00
N ALA A 135 -13.67 0.65 18.77
CA ALA A 135 -13.47 -0.34 19.82
C ALA A 135 -12.42 0.10 20.84
N ILE A 136 -11.26 0.62 20.38
CA ILE A 136 -10.20 1.16 21.25
C ILE A 136 -10.72 2.34 22.08
N ALA A 137 -11.47 3.26 21.46
CA ALA A 137 -12.08 4.39 22.15
C ALA A 137 -13.08 3.92 23.23
N HIS A 138 -13.92 2.93 22.92
CA HIS A 138 -14.87 2.34 23.85
C HIS A 138 -14.18 1.66 25.04
N TYR A 139 -13.17 0.83 24.79
CA TYR A 139 -12.38 0.20 25.86
C TYR A 139 -11.66 1.22 26.74
N SER A 140 -11.07 2.25 26.13
CA SER A 140 -10.41 3.34 26.86
C SER A 140 -11.39 4.10 27.77
N ALA A 141 -12.62 4.32 27.31
CA ALA A 141 -13.67 4.96 28.10
C ALA A 141 -14.14 4.08 29.27
N LEU A 142 -14.23 2.76 29.08
CA LEU A 142 -14.55 1.80 30.14
C LEU A 142 -13.49 1.78 31.24
N ILE A 143 -12.20 1.76 30.87
CA ILE A 143 -11.08 1.78 31.82
C ILE A 143 -11.09 3.06 32.65
N LYS A 144 -11.33 4.23 32.03
CA LYS A 144 -11.46 5.50 32.75
C LYS A 144 -12.65 5.53 33.74
N ARG A 145 -13.72 4.79 33.45
CA ARG A 145 -14.90 4.68 34.33
C ARG A 145 -14.67 3.72 35.49
N THR A 146 -13.88 2.66 35.30
CA THR A 146 -13.60 1.64 36.32
C THR A 146 -12.42 2.02 37.23
N SER A 147 -11.54 2.92 36.81
CA SER A 147 -10.56 3.59 37.68
C SER A 147 -11.25 4.61 38.60
N SER A 148 -12.13 4.11 39.48
CA SER A 148 -12.69 4.88 40.58
C SER A 148 -11.65 4.98 41.70
N PRO A 149 -11.51 6.12 42.41
CA PRO A 149 -10.51 6.32 43.48
C PRO A 149 -10.63 5.37 44.69
N TRP A 150 -11.63 4.50 44.72
CA TRP A 150 -11.98 3.64 45.85
C TRP A 150 -11.40 2.23 45.76
N VAL A 151 -10.20 2.06 45.20
CA VAL A 151 -9.40 0.84 45.41
C VAL A 151 -8.85 0.90 46.83
N LEU A 152 -9.66 0.40 47.77
CA LEU A 152 -9.38 0.30 49.20
C LEU A 152 -8.02 -0.39 49.45
N GLY A 153 -7.11 0.36 50.07
CA GLY A 153 -5.91 -0.20 50.69
C GLY A 153 -6.30 -1.27 51.73
N ARG A 154 -5.83 -2.49 51.52
CA ARG A 154 -5.89 -3.55 52.54
C ARG A 154 -4.48 -3.93 52.97
N GLY A 155 -4.19 -3.70 54.25
CA GLY A 155 -3.35 -4.61 55.02
C GLY A 155 -2.02 -4.07 55.51
N ASN A 156 -2.03 -3.17 56.49
CA ASN A 156 -0.91 -3.07 57.45
C ASN A 156 -1.44 -3.35 58.86
N ARG A 157 -1.58 -4.65 59.19
CA ARG A 157 -1.82 -5.09 60.57
C ARG A 157 -0.49 -4.99 61.33
N LYS A 158 -0.35 -3.91 62.11
CA LYS A 158 0.72 -3.76 63.11
C LYS A 158 0.65 -4.92 64.09
N ARG A 159 1.71 -5.75 64.17
CA ARG A 159 1.93 -6.68 65.28
C ARG A 159 2.28 -5.85 66.52
N GLY A 160 1.35 -5.72 67.45
CA GLY A 160 1.61 -5.23 68.80
C GLY A 160 2.20 -6.34 69.66
N ARG A 161 3.46 -6.19 70.08
CA ARG A 161 4.04 -6.88 71.24
C ARG A 161 3.33 -6.39 72.50
N ARG A 162 2.95 -7.28 73.42
CA ARG A 162 2.86 -6.98 74.85
C ARG A 162 3.17 -8.23 75.69
N PHE A 163 4.20 -8.01 76.53
CA PHE A 163 4.60 -8.64 77.79
C PHE A 163 4.69 -10.16 77.88
#